data_AF-A0A1A2P975-F1
#
_entry.id   AF-A0A1A2P975-F1
#
_cell.length_a   1.000
_cell.length_b   1.000
_cell.length_c   1.000
_cell.angle_alpha   90.00
_cell.angle_beta   90.00
_cell.angle_gamma   90.00
#
_symmetry.space_group_name_H-M   'P 1'
#
loop_
_entity.id
_entity.type
_entity.pdbx_description
1 polymer ?
#
loop_
_entity_poly.entity_id
_entity_poly.type
_entity_poly.pdbx_seq_one_letter_code
_entity_poly.pdbx_strand_id
1 'polypeptide(L)'
;MTTDDLEPYEARVAAATSRLDDFYTQLVSELDKQNGGFRWWSGFSDWKTLTLLGDYLIQSVQGTKESLSSASLTADIHRQTLGNDEAELKAALRPIMEAGITDPTKIAEAIPQDAAARRRALTITESAESCIFHLWQTLDRVAAAAIIVGGFRVKDVATVYWSSLDGIATELSTGSIKEMLEPVGTPGRAVQEALVAPVLGWQQFGPDEWLLWLRDARHGLTHRSPSKKLNVTAGERLTRLFYRQPRWSEIQALVFGSKPPRRPIFDTFILKASYDVLDGLCESTAKLVAALVDAMVTCWVARRADPPMIVQHGRQWPTIEPGEPLSAFPGYGQDLTLDSRHMVVNTQEGDRWEAARIDDQRRRDWYE
;
A
#
# COMPACT_ATOMS: atom_id res chain seq x y z
N MET A 1 -1.70 0.80 -24.17
CA MET A 1 -0.43 1.54 -24.05
C MET A 1 0.70 0.60 -24.41
N THR A 2 1.54 0.97 -25.36
CA THR A 2 2.86 0.36 -25.51
C THR A 2 3.73 0.75 -24.32
N THR A 3 4.68 -0.09 -23.91
CA THR A 3 5.58 0.20 -22.77
C THR A 3 6.37 1.50 -22.91
N ASP A 4 6.45 2.05 -24.13
CA ASP A 4 7.16 3.29 -24.46
C ASP A 4 6.42 4.58 -24.07
N ASP A 5 5.13 4.50 -23.66
CA ASP A 5 4.32 5.67 -23.27
C ASP A 5 4.24 5.90 -21.74
N LEU A 6 4.84 5.02 -20.93
CA LEU A 6 4.74 5.09 -19.47
C LEU A 6 5.66 6.17 -18.90
N GLU A 7 5.12 7.00 -18.00
CA GLU A 7 5.96 7.89 -17.21
C GLU A 7 6.87 7.06 -16.27
N PRO A 8 8.05 7.57 -15.86
CA PRO A 8 9.01 6.80 -15.06
C PRO A 8 8.42 6.20 -13.77
N TYR A 9 7.49 6.90 -13.12
CA TYR A 9 6.84 6.37 -11.92
C TYR A 9 5.86 5.23 -12.23
N GLU A 10 5.21 5.25 -13.40
CA GLU A 10 4.30 4.18 -13.81
C GLU A 10 5.11 2.92 -14.16
N ALA A 11 6.18 3.11 -14.93
CA ALA A 11 7.09 2.02 -15.31
C ALA A 11 7.67 1.29 -14.09
N ARG A 12 8.01 2.02 -13.01
CA ARG A 12 8.56 1.46 -11.77
C ARG A 12 7.69 0.37 -11.14
N VAL A 13 6.36 0.49 -11.26
CA VAL A 13 5.39 -0.42 -10.63
C VAL A 13 4.56 -1.22 -11.63
N ALA A 14 4.78 -1.02 -12.94
CA ALA A 14 4.01 -1.60 -14.04
C ALA A 14 3.85 -3.13 -13.95
N ALA A 15 4.90 -3.85 -13.55
CA ALA A 15 4.86 -5.30 -13.44
C ALA A 15 3.81 -5.80 -12.44
N ALA A 16 3.61 -5.06 -11.34
CA ALA A 16 2.62 -5.39 -10.32
C ALA A 16 1.23 -4.85 -10.68
N THR A 17 1.15 -3.63 -11.17
CA THR A 17 -0.13 -3.01 -11.54
C THR A 17 -0.80 -3.73 -12.71
N SER A 18 -0.04 -4.20 -13.70
CA SER A 18 -0.57 -5.04 -14.80
C SER A 18 -1.18 -6.34 -14.28
N ARG A 19 -0.51 -7.03 -13.35
CA ARG A 19 -1.05 -8.28 -12.76
C ARG A 19 -2.32 -8.03 -11.96
N LEU A 20 -2.37 -6.93 -11.22
CA LEU A 20 -3.56 -6.51 -10.47
C LEU A 20 -4.71 -6.19 -11.42
N ASP A 21 -4.45 -5.53 -12.56
CA ASP A 21 -5.46 -5.26 -13.59
C ASP A 21 -5.99 -6.53 -14.25
N ASP A 22 -5.10 -7.45 -14.59
CA ASP A 22 -5.47 -8.75 -15.17
C ASP A 22 -6.34 -9.54 -14.18
N PHE A 23 -5.94 -9.57 -12.90
CA PHE A 23 -6.71 -10.27 -11.87
C PHE A 23 -8.04 -9.56 -11.56
N TYR A 24 -8.07 -8.23 -11.49
CA TYR A 24 -9.32 -7.46 -11.37
C TYR A 24 -10.28 -7.77 -12.51
N THR A 25 -9.79 -7.76 -13.75
CA THR A 25 -10.58 -8.07 -14.95
C THR A 25 -11.12 -9.50 -14.89
N GLN A 26 -10.28 -10.46 -14.48
CA GLN A 26 -10.71 -11.83 -14.25
C GLN A 26 -11.85 -11.89 -13.23
N LEU A 27 -11.69 -11.27 -12.07
CA LEU A 27 -12.69 -11.29 -11.00
C LEU A 27 -14.02 -10.69 -11.48
N VAL A 28 -14.01 -9.50 -12.08
CA VAL A 28 -15.23 -8.85 -12.58
C VAL A 28 -15.93 -9.73 -13.63
N SER A 29 -15.17 -10.35 -14.54
CA SER A 29 -15.73 -11.23 -15.57
C SER A 29 -16.36 -12.52 -15.02
N GLU A 30 -15.96 -12.94 -13.82
CA GLU A 30 -16.45 -14.16 -13.16
C GLU A 30 -17.63 -13.90 -12.20
N LEU A 31 -18.03 -12.64 -11.99
CA LEU A 31 -19.15 -12.30 -11.12
C LEU A 31 -20.47 -12.90 -11.61
N ASP A 32 -21.24 -13.48 -10.68
CA ASP A 32 -22.59 -13.96 -10.96
C ASP A 32 -23.57 -12.78 -10.97
N LYS A 33 -23.90 -12.28 -12.17
CA LYS A 33 -24.88 -11.20 -12.34
C LYS A 33 -26.26 -11.51 -11.75
N GLN A 34 -26.60 -12.79 -11.59
CA GLN A 34 -27.88 -13.20 -11.02
C GLN A 34 -27.78 -13.29 -9.51
N ASN A 35 -26.81 -14.00 -8.95
CA ASN A 35 -26.79 -14.36 -7.52
C ASN A 35 -25.79 -13.56 -6.67
N GLY A 36 -25.02 -12.66 -7.29
CA GLY A 36 -23.98 -11.89 -6.63
C GLY A 36 -22.78 -12.74 -6.22
N GLY A 37 -21.66 -12.08 -5.93
CA GLY A 37 -20.37 -12.75 -5.70
C GLY A 37 -19.95 -13.60 -6.90
N PHE A 38 -19.28 -14.73 -6.64
CA PHE A 38 -18.83 -15.67 -7.67
C PHE A 38 -19.69 -16.91 -7.67
N ARG A 39 -20.12 -17.38 -8.85
CA ARG A 39 -21.06 -18.51 -8.98
C ARG A 39 -20.61 -19.75 -8.20
N TRP A 40 -19.31 -20.06 -8.23
CA TRP A 40 -18.73 -21.22 -7.57
C TRP A 40 -18.61 -21.08 -6.04
N TRP A 41 -18.97 -19.93 -5.46
CA TRP A 41 -19.13 -19.76 -4.01
C TRP A 41 -20.52 -20.16 -3.51
N SER A 42 -21.47 -20.39 -4.41
CA SER A 42 -22.85 -20.70 -4.07
C SER A 42 -22.96 -21.91 -3.15
N GLY A 43 -23.76 -21.80 -2.09
CA GLY A 43 -24.00 -22.87 -1.12
C GLY A 43 -23.06 -22.87 0.09
N PHE A 44 -22.02 -22.02 0.11
CA PHE A 44 -21.11 -21.90 1.25
C PHE A 44 -21.50 -20.80 2.26
N SER A 45 -22.29 -19.82 1.82
CA SER A 45 -22.85 -18.75 2.63
C SER A 45 -24.10 -18.17 1.94
N ASP A 46 -24.76 -17.20 2.56
CA ASP A 46 -25.87 -16.48 1.93
C ASP A 46 -25.37 -15.53 0.85
N TRP A 47 -26.25 -15.22 -0.10
CA TRP A 47 -25.87 -14.46 -1.30
C TRP A 47 -25.43 -13.02 -0.98
N LYS A 48 -26.00 -12.37 0.05
CA LYS A 48 -25.65 -10.99 0.42
C LYS A 48 -24.23 -10.95 0.98
N THR A 49 -23.89 -11.85 1.89
CA THR A 49 -22.55 -12.02 2.44
C THR A 49 -21.52 -12.31 1.33
N LEU A 50 -21.82 -13.23 0.42
CA LEU A 50 -20.93 -13.54 -0.71
C LEU A 50 -20.75 -12.36 -1.67
N THR A 51 -21.80 -11.56 -1.86
CA THR A 51 -21.76 -10.34 -2.67
C THR A 51 -20.84 -9.29 -2.05
N LEU A 52 -20.99 -9.02 -0.75
CA LEU A 52 -20.14 -8.07 -0.02
C LEU A 52 -18.67 -8.52 0.01
N LEU A 53 -18.44 -9.82 0.21
CA LEU A 53 -17.08 -10.39 0.16
C LEU A 53 -16.45 -10.28 -1.24
N GLY A 54 -17.22 -10.60 -2.28
CA GLY A 54 -16.74 -10.50 -3.66
C GLY A 54 -16.45 -9.05 -4.06
N ASP A 55 -17.32 -8.13 -3.67
CA ASP A 55 -17.12 -6.69 -3.89
C ASP A 55 -15.89 -6.17 -3.14
N TYR A 56 -15.73 -6.52 -1.87
CA TYR A 56 -14.57 -6.11 -1.08
C TYR A 56 -13.25 -6.69 -1.59
N LEU A 57 -13.25 -7.92 -2.12
CA LEU A 57 -12.09 -8.49 -2.82
C LEU A 57 -11.70 -7.66 -4.04
N ILE A 58 -12.67 -7.35 -4.90
CA ILE A 58 -12.45 -6.55 -6.12
C ILE A 58 -11.91 -5.16 -5.76
N GLN A 59 -12.52 -4.48 -4.78
CA GLN A 59 -12.05 -3.20 -4.27
C GLN A 59 -10.66 -3.28 -3.66
N SER A 60 -10.33 -4.38 -2.97
CA SER A 60 -9.02 -4.58 -2.38
C SER A 60 -7.94 -4.72 -3.46
N VAL A 61 -8.19 -5.51 -4.52
CA VAL A 61 -7.26 -5.65 -5.65
C VAL A 61 -7.04 -4.31 -6.37
N GLN A 62 -8.12 -3.62 -6.72
CA GLN A 62 -8.04 -2.32 -7.38
C GLN A 62 -7.37 -1.26 -6.49
N GLY A 63 -7.73 -1.23 -5.21
CA GLY A 63 -7.14 -0.34 -4.22
C GLY A 63 -5.65 -0.61 -3.98
N THR A 64 -5.19 -1.86 -4.08
CA THR A 64 -3.75 -2.18 -4.04
C THR A 64 -3.01 -1.50 -5.20
N LYS A 65 -3.56 -1.57 -6.42
CA LYS A 65 -2.99 -0.92 -7.62
C LYS A 65 -2.93 0.60 -7.43
N GLU A 66 -4.02 1.21 -7.00
CA GLU A 66 -4.12 2.66 -6.81
C GLU A 66 -3.12 3.15 -5.76
N SER A 67 -3.04 2.49 -4.61
CA SER A 67 -2.07 2.83 -3.56
C SER A 67 -0.63 2.67 -4.06
N LEU A 68 -0.32 1.60 -4.79
CA LEU A 68 1.05 1.38 -5.29
C LEU A 68 1.45 2.44 -6.33
N SER A 69 0.52 2.83 -7.19
CA SER A 69 0.72 3.89 -8.19
C SER A 69 0.92 5.25 -7.51
N SER A 70 0.09 5.58 -6.51
CA SER A 70 0.20 6.81 -5.71
C SER A 70 1.51 6.86 -4.91
N ALA A 71 1.97 5.74 -4.36
CA ALA A 71 3.28 5.65 -3.73
C ALA A 71 4.41 5.99 -4.72
N SER A 72 4.35 5.39 -5.91
CA SER A 72 5.34 5.62 -6.96
C SER A 72 5.36 7.08 -7.45
N LEU A 73 4.18 7.68 -7.63
CA LEU A 73 4.03 9.08 -8.02
C LEU A 73 4.58 10.03 -6.94
N THR A 74 4.24 9.79 -5.68
CA THR A 74 4.73 10.63 -4.56
C THR A 74 6.24 10.50 -4.36
N ALA A 75 6.84 9.32 -4.60
CA ALA A 75 8.30 9.16 -4.66
C ALA A 75 8.93 10.00 -5.80
N ASP A 76 8.28 10.10 -6.95
CA ASP A 76 8.78 10.92 -8.06
C ASP A 76 8.63 12.44 -7.78
N ILE A 77 7.49 12.86 -7.23
CA ILE A 77 7.29 14.24 -6.73
C ILE A 77 8.38 14.60 -5.71
N HIS A 78 8.71 13.66 -4.81
CA HIS A 78 9.78 13.85 -3.82
C HIS A 78 11.13 14.11 -4.50
N ARG A 79 11.49 13.27 -5.48
CA ARG A 79 12.73 13.40 -6.26
C ARG A 79 12.81 14.74 -6.98
N GLN A 80 11.77 15.10 -7.72
CA GLN A 80 11.71 16.36 -8.48
C GLN A 80 11.83 17.57 -7.55
N THR A 81 11.09 17.56 -6.44
CA THR A 81 11.10 18.67 -5.48
C THR A 81 12.45 18.79 -4.77
N LEU A 82 13.09 17.67 -4.42
CA LEU A 82 14.43 17.69 -3.82
C LEU A 82 15.50 18.18 -4.79
N GLY A 83 15.42 17.80 -6.07
CA GLY A 83 16.33 18.31 -7.10
C GLY A 83 16.21 19.82 -7.29
N ASN A 84 14.99 20.35 -7.25
CA ASN A 84 14.76 21.80 -7.28
C ASN A 84 15.31 22.50 -6.03
N ASP A 85 15.09 21.93 -4.84
CA ASP A 85 15.61 22.45 -3.57
C ASP A 85 17.16 22.47 -3.56
N GLU A 86 17.78 21.42 -4.08
CA GLU A 86 19.24 21.33 -4.25
C GLU A 86 19.78 22.40 -5.19
N ALA A 87 19.16 22.58 -6.36
CA ALA A 87 19.59 23.58 -7.34
C ALA A 87 19.51 25.00 -6.78
N GLU A 88 18.42 25.32 -6.06
CA GLU A 88 18.25 26.62 -5.42
C GLU A 88 19.25 26.83 -4.28
N LEU A 89 19.48 25.82 -3.44
CA LEU A 89 20.44 25.96 -2.34
C LEU A 89 21.87 26.14 -2.87
N LYS A 90 22.24 25.40 -3.93
CA LYS A 90 23.54 25.59 -4.61
C LYS A 90 23.68 27.00 -5.19
N ALA A 91 22.64 27.51 -5.85
CA ALA A 91 22.66 28.86 -6.41
C ALA A 91 22.83 29.93 -5.32
N ALA A 92 22.16 29.75 -4.17
CA ALA A 92 22.23 30.67 -3.04
C ALA A 92 23.58 30.63 -2.31
N LEU A 93 24.17 29.43 -2.17
CA LEU A 93 25.45 29.25 -1.48
C LEU A 93 26.68 29.54 -2.35
N ARG A 94 26.56 29.48 -3.69
CA ARG A 94 27.66 29.78 -4.63
C ARG A 94 28.42 31.08 -4.33
N PRO A 95 27.77 32.27 -4.17
CA PRO A 95 28.52 33.50 -3.89
C PRO A 95 29.24 33.48 -2.53
N ILE A 96 28.71 32.77 -1.53
CA ILE A 96 29.37 32.59 -0.24
C ILE A 96 30.62 31.73 -0.39
N MET A 97 30.51 30.63 -1.14
CA MET A 97 31.60 29.71 -1.39
C MET A 97 32.72 30.36 -2.22
N GLU A 98 32.37 31.10 -3.28
CA GLU A 98 33.32 31.84 -4.12
C GLU A 98 34.05 32.94 -3.34
N ALA A 99 33.39 33.55 -2.36
CA ALA A 99 34.00 34.52 -1.44
C ALA A 99 34.83 33.89 -0.32
N GLY A 100 34.90 32.56 -0.22
CA GLY A 100 35.64 31.85 0.83
C GLY A 100 35.05 32.04 2.24
N ILE A 101 33.77 32.39 2.34
CA ILE A 101 33.11 32.66 3.63
C ILE A 101 32.81 31.33 4.33
N THR A 102 33.33 31.16 5.55
CA THR A 102 33.12 29.97 6.40
C THR A 102 32.26 30.24 7.64
N ASP A 103 31.81 31.48 7.83
CA ASP A 103 30.96 31.88 8.95
C ASP A 103 29.59 31.19 8.89
N PRO A 104 29.22 30.34 9.87
CA PRO A 104 27.95 29.62 9.88
C PRO A 104 26.72 30.53 9.85
N THR A 105 26.81 31.72 10.44
CA THR A 105 25.68 32.66 10.48
C THR A 105 25.40 33.20 9.08
N LYS A 106 26.44 33.61 8.36
CA LYS A 106 26.31 34.09 6.97
C LYS A 106 25.85 32.99 6.02
N ILE A 107 26.31 31.76 6.22
CA ILE A 107 25.83 30.60 5.46
C ILE A 107 24.32 30.41 5.69
N ALA A 108 23.87 30.45 6.95
CA ALA A 108 22.45 30.31 7.30
C ALA A 108 21.58 31.44 6.72
N GLU A 109 22.07 32.68 6.73
CA GLU A 109 21.38 33.86 6.17
C GLU A 109 21.16 33.77 4.66
N ALA A 110 22.03 33.08 3.92
CA ALA A 110 21.84 32.89 2.47
C ALA A 110 20.87 31.77 2.12
N ILE A 111 20.50 30.90 3.07
CA ILE A 111 19.53 29.83 2.79
C ILE A 111 18.16 30.45 2.54
N PRO A 112 17.48 30.18 1.41
CA PRO A 112 16.16 30.72 1.14
C PRO A 112 15.14 30.38 2.24
N GLN A 113 14.45 31.39 2.77
CA GLN A 113 13.40 31.27 3.81
C GLN A 113 12.04 31.83 3.36
N ASP A 114 11.88 32.13 2.08
CA ASP A 114 10.66 32.72 1.54
C ASP A 114 9.48 31.71 1.51
N ALA A 115 8.31 32.18 1.07
CA ALA A 115 7.12 31.33 1.00
C ALA A 115 7.31 30.13 0.06
N ALA A 116 8.08 30.29 -1.02
CA ALA A 116 8.37 29.22 -1.97
C ALA A 116 9.25 28.13 -1.33
N ALA A 117 10.31 28.53 -0.60
CA ALA A 117 11.17 27.63 0.15
C ALA A 117 10.42 26.85 1.22
N ARG A 118 9.54 27.52 1.98
CA ARG A 118 8.68 26.84 2.97
C ARG A 118 7.75 25.83 2.30
N ARG A 119 7.15 26.17 1.16
CA ARG A 119 6.30 25.25 0.40
C ARG A 119 7.09 24.03 -0.08
N ARG A 120 8.27 24.21 -0.70
CA ARG A 120 9.13 23.09 -1.11
C ARG A 120 9.52 22.20 0.06
N ALA A 121 9.92 22.78 1.19
CA ALA A 121 10.28 22.00 2.37
C ALA A 121 9.12 21.15 2.91
N LEU A 122 7.90 21.69 2.90
CA LEU A 122 6.67 20.97 3.23
C LEU A 122 6.39 19.85 2.22
N THR A 123 6.43 20.14 0.91
CA THR A 123 6.21 19.15 -0.15
C THR A 123 7.23 18.01 -0.09
N ILE A 124 8.50 18.27 0.21
CA ILE A 124 9.52 17.21 0.39
C ILE A 124 9.19 16.31 1.59
N THR A 125 8.62 16.88 2.65
CA THR A 125 8.22 16.12 3.84
C THR A 125 6.99 15.28 3.53
N GLU A 126 5.93 15.93 3.04
CA GLU A 126 4.65 15.31 2.72
C GLU A 126 4.81 14.21 1.66
N SER A 127 5.52 14.46 0.55
CA SER A 127 5.71 13.44 -0.50
C SER A 127 6.39 12.16 0.01
N ALA A 128 7.35 12.27 0.93
CA ALA A 128 7.98 11.10 1.55
C ALA A 128 7.02 10.36 2.48
N GLU A 129 6.20 11.09 3.24
CA GLU A 129 5.23 10.52 4.16
C GLU A 129 4.09 9.82 3.41
N SER A 130 3.54 10.49 2.41
CA SER A 130 2.53 9.97 1.50
C SER A 130 3.02 8.71 0.77
N CYS A 131 4.28 8.69 0.31
CA CYS A 131 4.87 7.49 -0.28
C CYS A 131 4.85 6.31 0.70
N ILE A 132 5.39 6.48 1.91
CA ILE A 132 5.45 5.40 2.92
C ILE A 132 4.04 4.95 3.35
N PHE A 133 3.13 5.89 3.50
CA PHE A 133 1.75 5.61 3.86
C PHE A 133 1.06 4.77 2.78
N HIS A 134 1.17 5.17 1.51
CA HIS A 134 0.57 4.44 0.40
C HIS A 134 1.19 3.06 0.20
N LEU A 135 2.51 2.90 0.36
CA LEU A 135 3.15 1.57 0.32
C LEU A 135 2.57 0.63 1.39
N TRP A 136 2.30 1.14 2.59
CA TRP A 136 1.69 0.31 3.62
C TRP A 136 0.21 0.01 3.35
N GLN A 137 -0.55 0.97 2.79
CA GLN A 137 -1.91 0.70 2.31
C GLN A 137 -1.95 -0.38 1.23
N THR A 138 -0.98 -0.39 0.32
CA THR A 138 -0.82 -1.46 -0.68
C THR A 138 -0.72 -2.84 0.00
N LEU A 139 0.10 -2.95 1.04
CA LEU A 139 0.29 -4.19 1.80
C LEU A 139 -0.96 -4.61 2.59
N ASP A 140 -1.64 -3.66 3.25
CA ASP A 140 -2.86 -3.95 4.00
C ASP A 140 -4.00 -4.41 3.06
N ARG A 141 -4.17 -3.76 1.91
CA ARG A 141 -5.21 -4.11 0.91
C ARG A 141 -4.92 -5.44 0.22
N VAL A 142 -3.67 -5.71 -0.18
CA VAL A 142 -3.34 -7.00 -0.80
C VAL A 142 -3.44 -8.15 0.22
N ALA A 143 -3.22 -7.86 1.51
CA ALA A 143 -3.42 -8.84 2.57
C ALA A 143 -4.90 -9.23 2.70
N ALA A 144 -5.82 -8.27 2.67
CA ALA A 144 -7.25 -8.56 2.63
C ALA A 144 -7.62 -9.41 1.41
N ALA A 145 -7.15 -9.04 0.23
CA ALA A 145 -7.39 -9.81 -1.00
C ALA A 145 -6.88 -11.25 -0.90
N ALA A 146 -5.63 -11.45 -0.46
CA ALA A 146 -5.05 -12.77 -0.26
C ALA A 146 -5.81 -13.58 0.79
N ILE A 147 -6.32 -12.94 1.84
CA ILE A 147 -7.11 -13.61 2.88
C ILE A 147 -8.43 -14.17 2.32
N ILE A 148 -9.12 -13.40 1.47
CA ILE A 148 -10.35 -13.83 0.81
C ILE A 148 -10.05 -14.92 -0.21
N VAL A 149 -9.04 -14.73 -1.05
CA VAL A 149 -8.61 -15.71 -2.06
C VAL A 149 -8.18 -17.03 -1.43
N GLY A 150 -7.51 -16.99 -0.28
CA GLY A 150 -7.11 -18.18 0.47
C GLY A 150 -8.22 -18.81 1.32
N GLY A 151 -9.41 -18.19 1.40
CA GLY A 151 -10.53 -18.67 2.20
C GLY A 151 -10.22 -18.82 3.70
N PHE A 152 -9.25 -18.08 4.24
CA PHE A 152 -8.86 -18.22 5.64
C PHE A 152 -9.98 -17.77 6.58
N ARG A 153 -10.29 -18.56 7.61
CA ARG A 153 -11.45 -18.27 8.50
C ARG A 153 -11.16 -17.16 9.52
N VAL A 154 -10.99 -15.93 9.03
CA VAL A 154 -10.94 -14.71 9.84
C VAL A 154 -12.36 -14.26 10.20
N LYS A 155 -12.50 -13.52 11.31
CA LYS A 155 -13.80 -13.07 11.84
C LYS A 155 -14.38 -11.87 11.08
N ASP A 156 -13.53 -11.06 10.50
CA ASP A 156 -13.91 -9.86 9.78
C ASP A 156 -12.73 -9.48 8.89
N VAL A 157 -12.94 -9.54 7.58
CA VAL A 157 -11.89 -9.23 6.62
C VAL A 157 -11.69 -7.72 6.43
N ALA A 158 -12.67 -6.89 6.80
CA ALA A 158 -12.55 -5.44 6.66
C ALA A 158 -11.57 -4.83 7.68
N THR A 159 -11.22 -5.57 8.73
CA THR A 159 -10.31 -5.16 9.81
C THR A 159 -8.97 -5.89 9.80
N VAL A 160 -8.65 -6.62 8.73
CA VAL A 160 -7.34 -7.28 8.57
C VAL A 160 -6.31 -6.33 7.98
N TYR A 161 -5.05 -6.60 8.30
CA TYR A 161 -3.90 -5.83 7.84
C TYR A 161 -2.81 -6.79 7.37
N TRP A 162 -1.70 -6.26 6.85
CA TRP A 162 -0.53 -7.06 6.50
C TRP A 162 -0.08 -7.98 7.65
N SER A 163 -0.11 -7.51 8.89
CA SER A 163 0.22 -8.31 10.08
C SER A 163 -0.69 -9.52 10.29
N SER A 164 -1.94 -9.45 9.84
CA SER A 164 -2.88 -10.59 9.91
C SER A 164 -2.45 -11.69 8.95
N LEU A 165 -2.07 -11.32 7.73
CA LEU A 165 -1.56 -12.26 6.73
C LEU A 165 -0.19 -12.84 7.12
N ASP A 166 0.72 -12.01 7.65
CA ASP A 166 2.00 -12.46 8.19
C ASP A 166 1.82 -13.48 9.34
N GLY A 167 0.85 -13.21 10.22
CA GLY A 167 0.43 -14.16 11.27
C GLY A 167 -0.08 -15.48 10.69
N ILE A 168 -0.98 -15.43 9.69
CA ILE A 168 -1.47 -16.63 8.98
C ILE A 168 -0.31 -17.41 8.36
N ALA A 169 0.62 -16.73 7.69
CA ALA A 169 1.75 -17.34 7.03
C ALA A 169 2.67 -18.06 8.03
N THR A 170 2.90 -17.45 9.20
CA THR A 170 3.67 -18.04 10.30
C THR A 170 2.99 -19.27 10.91
N GLU A 171 1.66 -19.24 11.04
CA GLU A 171 0.89 -20.41 11.50
C GLU A 171 0.95 -21.57 10.51
N LEU A 172 0.88 -21.27 9.20
CA LEU A 172 1.01 -22.28 8.16
C LEU A 172 2.39 -22.94 8.19
N SER A 173 3.47 -22.16 8.31
CA SER A 173 4.86 -22.66 8.30
C SER A 173 5.21 -23.51 9.52
N THR A 174 4.50 -23.34 10.63
CA THR A 174 4.69 -24.11 11.87
C THR A 174 3.81 -25.36 11.94
N GLY A 175 3.04 -25.67 10.88
CA GLY A 175 2.16 -26.84 10.84
C GLY A 175 0.92 -26.70 11.74
N SER A 176 0.49 -25.46 12.01
CA SER A 176 -0.66 -25.18 12.87
C SER A 176 -1.94 -25.85 12.35
N ILE A 177 -2.73 -26.38 13.29
CA ILE A 177 -4.02 -27.04 13.06
C ILE A 177 -5.21 -26.15 13.45
N LYS A 178 -4.99 -24.83 13.57
CA LYS A 178 -6.05 -23.86 13.88
C LYS A 178 -7.17 -23.94 12.85
N GLU A 179 -8.41 -23.83 13.31
CA GLU A 179 -9.62 -23.92 12.47
C GLU A 179 -9.67 -22.91 11.32
N MET A 180 -8.87 -21.83 11.40
CA MET A 180 -8.76 -20.82 10.35
C MET A 180 -8.04 -21.29 9.08
N LEU A 181 -7.37 -22.44 9.14
CA LEU A 181 -6.58 -23.04 8.07
C LEU A 181 -7.22 -24.35 7.60
N GLU A 182 -6.92 -24.75 6.38
CA GLU A 182 -7.29 -26.09 5.91
C GLU A 182 -6.47 -27.18 6.64
N PRO A 183 -7.00 -28.40 6.79
CA PRO A 183 -6.32 -29.47 7.50
C PRO A 183 -5.00 -29.88 6.85
N VAL A 184 -4.00 -30.18 7.69
CA VAL A 184 -2.67 -30.63 7.24
C VAL A 184 -2.79 -31.86 6.34
N GLY A 185 -2.08 -31.84 5.20
CA GLY A 185 -2.08 -32.93 4.21
C GLY A 185 -3.21 -32.89 3.18
N THR A 186 -4.12 -31.90 3.24
CA THR A 186 -5.15 -31.71 2.21
C THR A 186 -4.65 -30.90 1.02
N PRO A 187 -5.27 -31.03 -0.17
CA PRO A 187 -4.98 -30.16 -1.32
C PRO A 187 -5.19 -28.68 -1.00
N GLY A 188 -6.26 -28.34 -0.27
CA GLY A 188 -6.54 -26.95 0.14
C GLY A 188 -5.44 -26.36 1.02
N ARG A 189 -4.88 -27.16 1.93
CA ARG A 189 -3.73 -26.75 2.73
C ARG A 189 -2.49 -26.45 1.89
N ALA A 190 -2.16 -27.31 0.94
CA ALA A 190 -1.01 -27.09 0.05
C ALA A 190 -1.17 -25.79 -0.77
N VAL A 191 -2.39 -25.51 -1.23
CA VAL A 191 -2.70 -24.26 -1.95
C VAL A 191 -2.60 -23.03 -1.03
N GLN A 192 -3.08 -23.11 0.22
CA GLN A 192 -2.91 -22.03 1.20
C GLN A 192 -1.44 -21.77 1.54
N GLU A 193 -0.62 -22.81 1.68
CA GLU A 193 0.82 -22.70 1.93
C GLU A 193 1.54 -22.04 0.74
N ALA A 194 1.20 -22.44 -0.49
CA ALA A 194 1.74 -21.81 -1.69
C ALA A 194 1.32 -20.34 -1.83
N LEU A 195 0.07 -20.00 -1.48
CA LEU A 195 -0.45 -18.64 -1.51
C LEU A 195 0.37 -17.68 -0.62
N VAL A 196 0.74 -18.12 0.58
CA VAL A 196 1.47 -17.28 1.54
C VAL A 196 3.00 -17.37 1.42
N ALA A 197 3.53 -18.20 0.53
CA ALA A 197 4.98 -18.38 0.37
C ALA A 197 5.72 -17.04 0.09
N PRO A 198 5.20 -16.10 -0.72
CA PRO A 198 5.82 -14.78 -0.87
C PRO A 198 5.88 -13.96 0.42
N VAL A 199 4.91 -14.16 1.33
CA VAL A 199 4.87 -13.48 2.63
C VAL A 199 6.01 -13.96 3.52
N LEU A 200 6.29 -15.27 3.55
CA LEU A 200 7.40 -15.83 4.34
C LEU A 200 8.77 -15.53 3.73
N GLY A 201 8.83 -15.44 2.40
CA GLY A 201 10.05 -15.16 1.63
C GLY A 201 10.25 -13.68 1.29
N TRP A 202 9.64 -12.75 2.02
CA TRP A 202 9.62 -11.33 1.65
C TRP A 202 11.02 -10.71 1.47
N GLN A 203 12.03 -11.27 2.14
CA GLN A 203 13.42 -10.83 2.11
C GLN A 203 14.02 -10.90 0.69
N GLN A 204 13.52 -11.79 -0.18
CA GLN A 204 14.06 -11.93 -1.54
C GLN A 204 13.67 -10.77 -2.48
N PHE A 205 12.70 -9.93 -2.10
CA PHE A 205 12.17 -8.88 -2.96
C PHE A 205 12.86 -7.52 -2.79
N GLY A 206 13.74 -7.37 -1.80
CA GLY A 206 14.43 -6.13 -1.51
C GLY A 206 15.71 -6.35 -0.68
N PRO A 207 16.41 -5.29 -0.27
CA PRO A 207 17.61 -5.40 0.57
C PRO A 207 17.28 -5.85 1.99
N ASP A 208 18.28 -6.29 2.75
CA ASP A 208 18.09 -6.75 4.14
C ASP A 208 17.22 -5.78 4.96
N GLU A 209 16.27 -6.36 5.70
CA GLU A 209 15.36 -5.65 6.60
C GLU A 209 14.45 -4.57 5.95
N TRP A 210 14.36 -4.48 4.61
CA TRP A 210 13.59 -3.43 3.92
C TRP A 210 12.13 -3.31 4.39
N LEU A 211 11.44 -4.44 4.55
CA LEU A 211 10.04 -4.47 4.98
C LEU A 211 9.89 -4.13 6.46
N LEU A 212 10.84 -4.55 7.29
CA LEU A 212 10.87 -4.20 8.72
C LEU A 212 11.10 -2.71 8.89
N TRP A 213 12.03 -2.14 8.14
CA TRP A 213 12.29 -0.70 8.12
C TRP A 213 11.07 0.07 7.64
N LEU A 214 10.41 -0.35 6.55
CA LEU A 214 9.19 0.29 6.03
C LEU A 214 8.06 0.29 7.07
N ARG A 215 7.82 -0.85 7.73
CA ARG A 215 6.82 -0.98 8.80
C ARG A 215 7.11 0.00 9.94
N ASP A 216 8.37 0.05 10.36
CA ASP A 216 8.82 0.90 11.44
C ASP A 216 8.75 2.39 11.05
N ALA A 217 9.01 2.72 9.78
CA ALA A 217 8.85 4.06 9.23
C ALA A 217 7.40 4.51 9.21
N ARG A 218 6.47 3.67 8.73
CA ARG A 218 5.02 3.96 8.78
C ARG A 218 4.57 4.25 10.21
N HIS A 219 4.94 3.41 11.17
CA HIS A 219 4.59 3.61 12.57
C HIS A 219 5.20 4.91 13.14
N GLY A 220 6.45 5.21 12.79
CA GLY A 220 7.11 6.46 13.15
C GLY A 220 6.33 7.69 12.65
N LEU A 221 5.95 7.69 11.37
CA LEU A 221 5.25 8.80 10.74
C LEU A 221 3.80 8.98 11.21
N THR A 222 3.10 7.89 11.52
CA THR A 222 1.70 7.95 11.99
C THR A 222 1.59 8.50 13.41
N HIS A 223 2.54 8.19 14.29
CA HIS A 223 2.40 8.48 15.72
C HIS A 223 3.42 9.48 16.28
N ARG A 224 4.40 9.92 15.50
CA ARG A 224 5.45 10.83 15.96
C ARG A 224 5.56 12.03 15.04
N SER A 225 5.92 13.18 15.63
CA SER A 225 6.25 14.36 14.85
C SER A 225 7.43 14.07 13.90
N PRO A 226 7.43 14.62 12.69
CA PRO A 226 8.55 14.49 11.77
C PRO A 226 9.84 14.96 12.43
N SER A 227 10.88 14.13 12.41
CA SER A 227 12.22 14.56 12.84
C SER A 227 12.77 15.59 11.87
N LYS A 228 13.59 16.53 12.34
CA LYS A 228 14.25 17.48 11.45
C LYS A 228 15.17 16.71 10.51
N LYS A 229 14.91 16.84 9.21
CA LYS A 229 15.73 16.17 8.19
C LYS A 229 17.00 16.97 7.99
N LEU A 230 18.14 16.33 8.22
CA LEU A 230 19.46 16.93 8.01
C LEU A 230 19.78 16.90 6.51
N ASN A 231 20.13 18.07 5.97
CA ASN A 231 20.74 18.15 4.66
C ASN A 231 22.21 17.76 4.79
N VAL A 232 22.65 16.81 3.97
CA VAL A 232 24.04 16.35 3.95
C VAL A 232 24.59 16.57 2.55
N THR A 233 25.80 17.14 2.49
CA THR A 233 26.57 17.22 1.25
C THR A 233 27.35 15.92 1.07
N ALA A 234 27.08 15.19 0.00
CA ALA A 234 27.78 13.97 -0.39
C ALA A 234 28.38 14.16 -1.79
N GLY A 235 29.68 14.49 -1.83
CA GLY A 235 30.34 14.93 -3.07
C GLY A 235 29.74 16.24 -3.55
N GLU A 236 29.33 16.30 -4.82
CA GLU A 236 28.64 17.45 -5.39
C GLU A 236 27.14 17.49 -5.06
N ARG A 237 26.59 16.48 -4.39
CA ARG A 237 25.14 16.38 -4.13
C ARG A 237 24.77 16.93 -2.77
N LEU A 238 23.66 17.65 -2.71
CA LEU A 238 22.98 17.96 -1.45
C LEU A 238 21.72 17.10 -1.37
N THR A 239 21.62 16.26 -0.34
CA THR A 239 20.47 15.37 -0.17
C THR A 239 19.96 15.37 1.27
N ARG A 240 18.69 14.99 1.44
CA ARG A 240 18.15 14.58 2.73
C ARG A 240 18.38 13.09 2.92
N LEU A 241 18.66 12.70 4.17
CA LEU A 241 18.85 11.31 4.55
C LEU A 241 17.71 10.85 5.45
N PHE A 242 17.40 9.56 5.39
CA PHE A 242 16.53 8.90 6.36
C PHE A 242 17.34 8.36 7.54
N TYR A 243 16.71 8.26 8.70
CA TYR A 243 17.27 7.55 9.85
C TYR A 243 17.23 6.04 9.63
N ARG A 244 18.26 5.32 10.10
CA ARG A 244 18.25 3.85 10.11
C ARG A 244 17.20 3.28 11.05
N GLN A 245 16.89 4.00 12.13
CA GLN A 245 15.93 3.58 13.16
C GLN A 245 14.74 4.55 13.14
N PRO A 246 13.78 4.38 12.21
CA PRO A 246 12.74 5.39 11.98
C PRO A 246 11.70 5.46 13.11
N ARG A 247 11.67 4.47 14.01
CA ARG A 247 10.87 4.51 15.25
C ARG A 247 11.52 5.29 16.38
N TRP A 248 12.80 5.62 16.31
CA TRP A 248 13.46 6.35 17.40
C TRP A 248 13.15 7.84 17.27
N SER A 249 13.11 8.57 18.39
CA SER A 249 13.12 10.02 18.31
C SER A 249 14.45 10.50 17.73
N GLU A 250 14.48 11.71 17.17
CA GLU A 250 15.70 12.32 16.63
C GLU A 250 16.89 12.23 17.61
N ILE A 251 16.68 12.62 18.86
CA ILE A 251 17.73 12.56 19.90
C ILE A 251 18.14 11.11 20.20
N GLN A 252 17.20 10.17 20.27
CA GLN A 252 17.53 8.75 20.45
C GLN A 252 18.38 8.23 19.28
N ALA A 253 18.05 8.59 18.04
CA ALA A 253 18.81 8.23 16.86
C ALA A 253 20.23 8.80 16.89
N LEU A 254 20.40 10.07 17.24
CA LEU A 254 21.71 10.71 17.29
C LEU A 254 22.59 10.19 18.45
N VAL A 255 21.99 9.87 19.60
CA VAL A 255 22.74 9.39 20.78
C VAL A 255 23.06 7.90 20.71
N PHE A 256 22.09 7.07 20.30
CA PHE A 256 22.22 5.61 20.37
C PHE A 256 22.48 4.94 19.03
N GLY A 257 22.23 5.62 17.90
CA GLY A 257 22.44 5.09 16.55
C GLY A 257 23.92 4.93 16.19
N SER A 258 24.78 5.74 16.81
CA SER A 258 26.23 5.73 16.62
C SER A 258 26.93 5.79 17.98
N LYS A 259 27.11 4.65 18.66
CA LYS A 259 27.77 4.61 19.97
C LYS A 259 29.29 4.87 19.82
N PRO A 260 29.85 5.91 20.46
CA PRO A 260 31.29 6.12 20.52
C PRO A 260 32.02 4.95 21.21
N PRO A 261 33.32 4.73 20.95
CA PRO A 261 34.19 5.54 20.09
C PRO A 261 34.27 5.05 18.63
N ARG A 262 33.57 3.97 18.27
CA ARG A 262 33.83 3.22 17.02
C ARG A 262 32.88 3.54 15.86
N ARG A 263 31.85 4.36 16.07
CA ARG A 263 30.86 4.68 15.02
C ARG A 263 30.69 6.19 14.87
N PRO A 264 30.93 6.76 13.68
CA PRO A 264 30.68 8.18 13.42
C PRO A 264 29.18 8.49 13.49
N ILE A 265 28.85 9.76 13.76
CA ILE A 265 27.45 10.22 13.85
C ILE A 265 26.63 9.86 12.60
N PHE A 266 27.27 9.82 11.43
CA PHE A 266 26.62 9.49 10.17
C PHE A 266 26.11 8.05 10.07
N ASP A 267 26.57 7.14 10.93
CA ASP A 267 26.06 5.76 10.98
C ASP A 267 24.59 5.69 11.43
N THR A 268 24.04 6.75 12.04
CA THR A 268 22.61 6.83 12.39
C THR A 268 21.69 6.97 11.17
N PHE A 269 22.24 7.36 10.01
CA PHE A 269 21.49 7.55 8.76
C PHE A 269 21.68 6.41 7.78
N ILE A 270 20.69 6.24 6.90
CA ILE A 270 20.85 5.51 5.64
C ILE A 270 21.64 6.45 4.72
N LEU A 271 22.87 6.08 4.38
CA LEU A 271 23.77 6.87 3.52
C LEU A 271 23.42 6.68 2.04
N LYS A 272 22.16 6.95 1.69
CA LYS A 272 21.57 6.96 0.35
C LYS A 272 20.67 8.18 0.24
N ALA A 273 20.51 8.72 -0.96
CA ALA A 273 19.56 9.81 -1.16
C ALA A 273 18.14 9.34 -0.80
N SER A 274 17.32 10.22 -0.21
CA SER A 274 15.98 9.83 0.22
C SER A 274 15.10 9.37 -0.94
N TYR A 275 15.23 9.97 -2.13
CA TYR A 275 14.51 9.50 -3.31
C TYR A 275 14.91 8.07 -3.70
N ASP A 276 16.20 7.72 -3.70
CA ASP A 276 16.66 6.37 -4.04
C ASP A 276 16.07 5.32 -3.07
N VAL A 277 15.93 5.69 -1.79
CA VAL A 277 15.29 4.82 -0.79
C VAL A 277 13.80 4.65 -1.10
N LEU A 278 13.07 5.73 -1.39
CA LEU A 278 11.64 5.65 -1.72
C LEU A 278 11.39 4.86 -3.01
N ASP A 279 12.23 5.07 -4.04
CA ASP A 279 12.18 4.31 -5.29
C ASP A 279 12.39 2.82 -5.05
N GLY A 280 13.45 2.47 -4.31
CA GLY A 280 13.77 1.08 -3.97
C GLY A 280 12.68 0.41 -3.12
N LEU A 281 12.00 1.16 -2.24
CA LEU A 281 10.85 0.67 -1.49
C LEU A 281 9.64 0.41 -2.41
N CYS A 282 9.36 1.30 -3.35
CA CYS A 282 8.31 1.08 -4.36
C CYS A 282 8.59 -0.17 -5.20
N GLU A 283 9.82 -0.34 -5.67
CA GLU A 283 10.22 -1.52 -6.46
C GLU A 283 10.14 -2.82 -5.63
N SER A 284 10.59 -2.79 -4.38
CA SER A 284 10.56 -3.97 -3.51
C SER A 284 9.13 -4.39 -3.17
N THR A 285 8.27 -3.42 -2.84
CA THR A 285 6.84 -3.65 -2.63
C THR A 285 6.15 -4.14 -3.91
N ALA A 286 6.45 -3.56 -5.08
CA ALA A 286 5.90 -4.01 -6.35
C ALA A 286 6.27 -5.47 -6.65
N LYS A 287 7.54 -5.87 -6.45
CA LYS A 287 7.98 -7.27 -6.64
C LYS A 287 7.24 -8.23 -5.70
N LEU A 288 7.11 -7.88 -4.42
CA LEU A 288 6.37 -8.67 -3.44
C LEU A 288 4.88 -8.81 -3.82
N VAL A 289 4.24 -7.69 -4.20
CA VAL A 289 2.83 -7.67 -4.63
C VAL A 289 2.64 -8.50 -5.90
N ALA A 290 3.52 -8.37 -6.90
CA ALA A 290 3.45 -9.17 -8.12
C ALA A 290 3.51 -10.67 -7.81
N ALA A 291 4.46 -11.11 -6.98
CA ALA A 291 4.57 -12.50 -6.56
C ALA A 291 3.34 -12.99 -5.78
N LEU A 292 2.78 -12.14 -4.91
CA LEU A 292 1.57 -12.47 -4.16
C LEU A 292 0.33 -12.55 -5.07
N VAL A 293 0.22 -11.69 -6.09
CA VAL A 293 -0.85 -11.75 -7.09
C VAL A 293 -0.75 -13.01 -7.93
N ASP A 294 0.45 -13.39 -8.38
CA ASP A 294 0.66 -14.64 -9.12
C ASP A 294 0.24 -15.86 -8.27
N ALA A 295 0.53 -15.83 -6.95
CA ALA A 295 0.09 -16.85 -6.01
C ALA A 295 -1.43 -16.82 -5.76
N MET A 296 -2.05 -15.62 -5.69
CA MET A 296 -3.50 -15.46 -5.61
C MET A 296 -4.21 -16.01 -6.84
N VAL A 297 -3.73 -15.70 -8.05
CA VAL A 297 -4.30 -16.22 -9.30
C VAL A 297 -4.23 -17.75 -9.34
N THR A 298 -3.08 -18.31 -8.94
CA THR A 298 -2.91 -19.78 -8.87
C THR A 298 -3.90 -20.42 -7.89
N CYS A 299 -4.03 -19.84 -6.69
CA CYS A 299 -5.00 -20.27 -5.69
C CYS A 299 -6.45 -20.14 -6.21
N TRP A 300 -6.78 -19.01 -6.83
CA TRP A 300 -8.09 -18.72 -7.40
C TRP A 300 -8.50 -19.76 -8.44
N VAL A 301 -7.61 -20.06 -9.39
CA VAL A 301 -7.84 -21.06 -10.44
C VAL A 301 -8.04 -22.45 -9.84
N ALA A 302 -7.22 -22.84 -8.85
CA ALA A 302 -7.35 -24.13 -8.18
C ALA A 302 -8.69 -24.26 -7.44
N ARG A 303 -9.10 -23.22 -6.70
CA ARG A 303 -10.39 -23.17 -6.01
C ARG A 303 -11.57 -23.18 -6.96
N ARG A 304 -11.48 -22.48 -8.09
CA ARG A 304 -12.53 -22.48 -9.11
C ARG A 304 -12.72 -23.87 -9.74
N ALA A 305 -11.64 -24.64 -9.89
CA ALA A 305 -11.69 -25.99 -10.42
C ALA A 305 -12.25 -27.02 -9.42
N ASP A 306 -12.01 -26.82 -8.12
CA ASP A 306 -12.52 -27.67 -7.03
C ASP A 306 -13.01 -26.80 -5.85
N PRO A 307 -14.24 -26.26 -5.92
CA PRO A 307 -14.75 -25.34 -4.90
C PRO A 307 -14.77 -25.87 -3.46
N PRO A 308 -15.09 -27.16 -3.20
CA PRO A 308 -15.00 -27.75 -1.86
C PRO A 308 -13.59 -27.79 -1.26
N MET A 309 -12.53 -27.65 -2.07
CA MET A 309 -11.14 -27.70 -1.60
C MET A 309 -10.82 -26.61 -0.57
N ILE A 310 -11.34 -25.39 -0.79
CA ILE A 310 -11.25 -24.25 0.13
C ILE A 310 -12.57 -23.50 0.08
N VAL A 311 -13.38 -23.73 1.11
CA VAL A 311 -14.73 -23.16 1.22
C VAL A 311 -14.65 -21.65 1.49
N GLN A 312 -15.52 -20.88 0.84
CA GLN A 312 -15.65 -19.46 1.13
C GLN A 312 -16.48 -19.26 2.40
N HIS A 313 -15.86 -18.74 3.47
CA HIS A 313 -16.51 -18.61 4.76
C HIS A 313 -17.24 -17.29 4.94
N GLY A 314 -18.56 -17.33 5.13
CA GLY A 314 -19.36 -16.14 5.49
C GLY A 314 -18.94 -15.47 6.80
N ARG A 315 -18.21 -16.19 7.67
CA ARG A 315 -17.59 -15.60 8.88
C ARG A 315 -16.64 -14.44 8.57
N GLN A 316 -16.11 -14.34 7.35
CA GLN A 316 -15.26 -13.23 6.95
C GLN A 316 -16.02 -11.89 6.85
N TRP A 317 -17.35 -11.92 6.79
CA TRP A 317 -18.19 -10.72 6.72
C TRP A 317 -19.41 -10.86 7.64
N PRO A 318 -19.27 -10.51 8.93
CA PRO A 318 -20.26 -10.86 9.95
C PRO A 318 -21.55 -10.04 9.89
N THR A 319 -21.55 -8.89 9.21
CA THR A 319 -22.64 -7.91 9.25
C THR A 319 -23.03 -7.51 7.83
N ILE A 320 -24.24 -7.90 7.42
CA ILE A 320 -24.81 -7.53 6.11
C ILE A 320 -25.44 -6.14 6.18
N GLU A 321 -26.34 -5.92 7.15
CA GLU A 321 -26.97 -4.63 7.40
C GLU A 321 -26.23 -3.93 8.57
N PRO A 322 -25.55 -2.80 8.32
CA PRO A 322 -24.92 -2.04 9.38
C PRO A 322 -25.93 -1.59 10.43
N GLY A 323 -25.59 -1.79 11.72
CA GLY A 323 -26.45 -1.37 12.83
C GLY A 323 -26.29 0.12 13.18
N GLU A 324 -25.23 0.76 12.71
CA GLU A 324 -24.98 2.17 12.94
C GLU A 324 -25.93 3.05 12.10
N PRO A 325 -26.48 4.14 12.66
CA PRO A 325 -27.20 5.10 11.86
C PRO A 325 -26.27 5.75 10.83
N LEU A 326 -26.86 6.18 9.71
CA LEU A 326 -26.14 6.98 8.72
C LEU A 326 -25.49 8.20 9.38
N SER A 327 -24.27 8.53 8.95
CA SER A 327 -23.52 9.68 9.46
C SER A 327 -24.33 10.96 9.26
N ALA A 328 -24.51 11.72 10.35
CA ALA A 328 -25.15 13.04 10.30
C ALA A 328 -24.20 14.16 9.83
N PHE A 329 -22.96 13.84 9.41
CA PHE A 329 -22.00 14.82 8.94
C PHE A 329 -22.43 15.38 7.57
N PRO A 330 -22.81 16.67 7.47
CA PRO A 330 -23.34 17.24 6.23
C PRO A 330 -22.23 17.66 5.25
N GLY A 331 -20.95 17.55 5.64
CA GLY A 331 -19.83 18.12 4.90
C GLY A 331 -19.62 19.61 5.19
N TYR A 332 -18.74 20.23 4.39
CA TYR A 332 -18.47 21.66 4.41
C TYR A 332 -18.74 22.27 3.04
N GLY A 333 -19.14 23.54 3.00
CA GLY A 333 -19.40 24.27 1.75
C GLY A 333 -20.89 24.40 1.43
N GLN A 334 -21.19 24.59 0.15
CA GLN A 334 -22.56 24.71 -0.35
C GLN A 334 -23.07 23.37 -0.86
N ASP A 335 -24.37 23.11 -0.65
CA ASP A 335 -25.03 21.93 -1.16
C ASP A 335 -25.02 21.91 -2.69
N LEU A 336 -24.70 20.75 -3.26
CA LEU A 336 -24.79 20.51 -4.70
C LEU A 336 -26.22 20.11 -5.07
N THR A 337 -26.78 20.78 -6.09
CA THR A 337 -28.05 20.36 -6.69
C THR A 337 -27.76 19.43 -7.87
N LEU A 338 -28.37 18.24 -7.86
CA LEU A 338 -28.22 17.27 -8.95
C LEU A 338 -29.22 17.58 -10.06
N ASP A 339 -28.72 18.07 -11.20
CA ASP A 339 -29.55 18.37 -12.39
C ASP A 339 -29.93 17.11 -13.19
N SER A 340 -29.19 16.02 -13.01
CA SER A 340 -29.36 14.77 -13.76
C SER A 340 -29.70 13.61 -12.82
N ARG A 341 -30.62 12.74 -13.27
CA ARG A 341 -30.93 11.45 -12.61
C ARG A 341 -30.08 10.29 -13.16
N HIS A 342 -29.08 10.58 -13.98
CA HIS A 342 -28.22 9.57 -14.60
C HIS A 342 -26.84 9.57 -13.95
N MET A 343 -26.37 8.37 -13.61
CA MET A 343 -24.98 8.14 -13.21
C MET A 343 -24.25 7.48 -14.37
N VAL A 344 -23.08 8.01 -14.72
CA VAL A 344 -22.20 7.40 -15.72
C VAL A 344 -21.07 6.71 -14.98
N VAL A 345 -21.00 5.39 -15.13
CA VAL A 345 -19.92 4.56 -14.61
C VAL A 345 -19.22 3.86 -15.76
N ASN A 346 -17.96 3.46 -15.57
CA ASN A 346 -17.29 2.63 -16.56
C ASN A 346 -17.96 1.24 -16.63
N THR A 347 -17.71 0.48 -17.70
CA THR A 347 -18.40 -0.80 -17.93
C THR A 347 -18.13 -1.84 -16.86
N GLN A 348 -16.89 -1.97 -16.38
CA GLN A 348 -16.52 -2.97 -15.36
C GLN A 348 -17.18 -2.65 -14.00
N GLU A 349 -17.27 -1.36 -13.65
CA GLU A 349 -18.00 -0.88 -12.49
C GLU A 349 -19.51 -1.12 -12.64
N GLY A 350 -20.05 -0.93 -13.84
CA GLY A 350 -21.43 -1.28 -14.17
C GLY A 350 -21.71 -2.77 -13.98
N ASP A 351 -20.84 -3.66 -14.48
CA ASP A 351 -20.96 -5.11 -14.31
C ASP A 351 -20.90 -5.52 -12.83
N ARG A 352 -20.01 -4.89 -12.06
CA ARG A 352 -19.92 -5.08 -10.61
C ARG A 352 -21.21 -4.69 -9.90
N TRP A 353 -21.78 -3.53 -10.24
CA TRP A 353 -23.01 -3.02 -9.62
C TRP A 353 -24.24 -3.84 -10.01
N GLU A 354 -24.31 -4.30 -11.26
CA GLU A 354 -25.36 -5.21 -11.75
C GLU A 354 -25.33 -6.53 -10.97
N ALA A 355 -24.14 -7.13 -10.80
CA ALA A 355 -23.99 -8.34 -10.00
C ALA A 355 -24.32 -8.12 -8.52
N ALA A 356 -24.04 -6.95 -7.98
CA ALA A 356 -24.41 -6.58 -6.62
C ALA A 356 -25.91 -6.23 -6.45
N ARG A 357 -26.70 -6.20 -7.53
CA ARG A 357 -28.14 -5.88 -7.51
C ARG A 357 -28.47 -4.51 -6.90
N ILE A 358 -27.60 -3.52 -7.07
CA ILE A 358 -27.80 -2.19 -6.47
C ILE A 358 -28.54 -1.20 -7.38
N ASP A 359 -28.87 -1.62 -8.60
CA ASP A 359 -29.76 -0.85 -9.47
C ASP A 359 -31.18 -0.72 -8.88
N ASP A 360 -31.91 0.31 -9.32
CA ASP A 360 -33.25 0.63 -8.78
C ASP A 360 -34.26 -0.54 -8.89
N GLN A 361 -34.06 -1.48 -9.83
CA GLN A 361 -34.99 -2.59 -10.04
C GLN A 361 -34.75 -3.73 -9.04
N ARG A 362 -33.49 -3.95 -8.64
CA ARG A 362 -33.08 -5.10 -7.82
C ARG A 362 -32.61 -4.74 -6.42
N ARG A 363 -32.43 -3.45 -6.10
CA ARG A 363 -32.02 -3.00 -4.76
C ARG A 363 -32.95 -3.48 -3.65
N ARG A 364 -34.24 -3.65 -3.94
CA ARG A 364 -35.22 -4.19 -2.98
C ARG A 364 -34.86 -5.59 -2.47
N ASP A 365 -34.17 -6.39 -3.27
CA ASP A 365 -33.76 -7.75 -2.91
C ASP A 365 -32.86 -7.75 -1.66
N TRP A 366 -32.16 -6.65 -1.37
CA TRP A 366 -31.36 -6.50 -0.16
C TRP A 366 -32.17 -6.43 1.14
N TYR A 367 -33.46 -6.12 1.06
CA TYR A 367 -34.36 -5.98 2.20
C TYR A 367 -35.34 -7.15 2.36
N GLU A 368 -35.36 -8.08 1.39
CA GLU A 368 -36.05 -9.37 1.45
C GLU A 368 -35.11 -10.45 1.98
#